data_AF-A0A8C1N163-F1
#
_entry.id   AF-A0A8C1N163-F1
#
_cell.length_a   1.000
_cell.length_b   1.000
_cell.length_c   1.000
_cell.angle_alpha   90.00
_cell.angle_beta   90.00
_cell.angle_gamma   90.00
#
_symmetry.space_group_name_H-M   'P 1'
#
loop_
_entity.id
_entity.type
_entity.pdbx_description
1 polymer ?
#
loop_
_entity_poly.entity_id
_entity_poly.type
_entity_poly.pdbx_seq_one_letter_code
_entity_poly.pdbx_strand_id
1 'polypeptide(L)'
;MARVWMRMLKMMMLFSGLFVSMNPKQAISGLIISSIGNQYALNASAARDLCEHLGLTIASKAQVAEAQKHSLETCRFGWIDEQIAVVPRVQAKSNCGSGKTGVVVWHANPSTKFEVFYISLGVFSLLEMSILLRRPGSSWGFVGLLKGLTSVLVLIQTFVKSVTSMLTICF
;
A
#
# COMPACT_ATOMS: atom_id res chain seq x y z
N MET A 1 39.52 12.71 -11.42
CA MET A 1 38.59 13.77 -11.85
C MET A 1 37.11 13.35 -11.80
N ALA A 2 36.74 12.09 -12.07
CA ALA A 2 35.36 11.60 -12.00
C ALA A 2 34.69 11.60 -10.59
N ARG A 3 35.48 11.47 -9.51
CA ARG A 3 34.94 11.46 -8.13
C ARG A 3 34.39 12.82 -7.67
N VAL A 4 34.89 13.93 -8.22
CA VAL A 4 34.42 15.28 -7.89
C VAL A 4 33.11 15.57 -8.61
N TRP A 5 33.01 15.21 -9.89
CA TRP A 5 31.77 15.31 -10.67
C TRP A 5 30.64 14.45 -10.10
N MET A 6 30.90 13.22 -9.65
CA MET A 6 29.87 12.37 -9.03
C MET A 6 29.35 12.95 -7.70
N ARG A 7 30.22 13.61 -6.93
CA ARG A 7 29.83 14.35 -5.72
C ARG A 7 28.99 15.58 -6.05
N MET A 8 29.36 16.34 -7.08
CA MET A 8 28.58 17.50 -7.54
C MET A 8 27.23 17.10 -8.16
N LEU A 9 27.16 16.00 -8.93
CA LEU A 9 25.90 15.48 -9.47
C LEU A 9 24.93 15.06 -8.35
N LYS A 10 25.46 14.37 -7.32
CA LYS A 10 24.68 13.98 -6.14
C LYS A 10 24.25 15.19 -5.30
N MET A 11 25.06 16.24 -5.24
CA MET A 11 24.76 17.51 -4.55
C MET A 11 23.76 18.39 -5.32
N MET A 12 23.73 18.30 -6.66
CA MET A 12 22.76 18.98 -7.52
C MET A 12 21.38 18.31 -7.46
N MET A 13 21.34 16.97 -7.38
CA MET A 13 20.09 16.21 -7.13
C MET A 13 19.55 16.42 -5.70
N LEU A 14 20.39 16.85 -4.76
CA LEU A 14 19.98 17.21 -3.40
C LEU A 14 19.41 18.64 -3.31
N PHE A 15 19.68 19.51 -4.29
CA PHE A 15 19.23 20.92 -4.30
C PHE A 15 17.88 21.14 -4.98
N SER A 16 17.41 20.20 -5.80
CA SER A 16 16.06 20.21 -6.39
C SER A 16 15.00 19.52 -5.52
N GLY A 17 15.37 19.10 -4.30
CA GLY A 17 14.45 18.50 -3.35
C GLY A 17 13.40 19.51 -2.89
N LEU A 18 12.30 19.61 -3.63
CA LEU A 18 11.04 20.09 -3.10
C LEU A 18 10.66 19.09 -2.01
N PHE A 19 11.18 19.27 -0.80
CA PHE A 19 10.78 18.50 0.36
C PHE A 19 9.33 18.92 0.65
N VAL A 20 8.39 18.24 0.01
CA VAL A 20 6.96 18.47 0.21
C VAL A 20 6.69 18.17 1.68
N SER A 21 6.47 19.22 2.47
CA SER A 21 6.11 19.10 3.88
C SER A 21 4.70 18.51 3.97
N MET A 22 4.62 17.18 4.02
CA MET A 22 3.41 16.48 4.39
C MET A 22 3.20 16.67 5.88
N ASN A 23 2.05 17.24 6.23
CA ASN A 23 1.63 17.36 7.63
C ASN A 23 0.68 16.20 7.93
N PRO A 24 1.16 15.11 8.55
CA PRO A 24 0.30 13.99 8.94
C PRO A 24 -0.64 14.45 10.06
N LYS A 25 -1.94 14.23 9.89
CA LYS A 25 -2.96 14.63 10.86
C LYS A 25 -3.25 13.54 11.89
N GLN A 26 -3.50 12.32 11.42
CA GLN A 26 -3.98 11.21 12.24
C GLN A 26 -3.56 9.88 11.62
N ALA A 27 -3.20 8.92 12.48
CA ALA A 27 -2.84 7.56 12.10
C ALA A 27 -3.74 6.57 12.85
N ILE A 28 -4.59 5.82 12.13
CA ILE A 28 -5.44 4.77 12.72
C ILE A 28 -5.37 3.53 11.84
N SER A 29 -5.05 2.38 12.44
CA SER A 29 -4.87 1.09 11.75
C SER A 29 -3.86 1.15 10.58
N GLY A 30 -2.85 2.03 10.70
CA GLY A 30 -1.85 2.28 9.66
C GLY A 30 -2.27 3.20 8.53
N LEU A 31 -3.55 3.62 8.49
CA LEU A 31 -4.04 4.63 7.58
C LEU A 31 -3.64 6.01 8.10
N ILE A 32 -2.92 6.77 7.29
CA ILE A 32 -2.45 8.11 7.60
C ILE A 32 -3.03 9.09 6.58
N ILE A 33 -3.38 10.27 7.07
CA ILE A 33 -3.96 11.35 6.27
C ILE A 33 -2.98 12.50 6.27
N SER A 34 -2.59 12.95 5.08
CA SER A 34 -1.68 14.08 4.92
C SER A 34 -2.23 15.13 3.98
N SER A 35 -1.87 16.37 4.31
CA SER A 35 -2.15 17.57 3.53
C SER A 35 -0.87 18.35 3.27
N ILE A 36 -0.80 19.02 2.13
CA ILE A 36 0.31 19.94 1.82
C ILE A 36 -0.11 21.32 2.32
N GLY A 37 0.65 21.88 3.27
CA GLY A 37 0.38 23.21 3.80
C GLY A 37 -1.01 23.38 4.42
N ASN A 38 -1.61 22.31 4.96
CA ASN A 38 -2.96 22.27 5.54
C ASN A 38 -4.11 22.59 4.56
N GLN A 39 -3.82 22.60 3.25
CA GLN A 39 -4.75 22.96 2.18
C GLN A 39 -5.03 21.77 1.26
N TYR A 40 -6.14 21.87 0.52
CA TYR A 40 -6.43 20.97 -0.58
C TYR A 40 -5.53 21.31 -1.77
N ALA A 41 -4.45 20.55 -1.93
CA ALA A 41 -3.42 20.83 -2.92
C ALA A 41 -3.15 19.67 -3.88
N LEU A 42 -3.61 18.46 -3.56
CA LEU A 42 -3.28 17.24 -4.32
C LEU A 42 -4.42 16.85 -5.26
N ASN A 43 -4.10 16.70 -6.55
CA ASN A 43 -4.98 16.03 -7.50
C ASN A 43 -4.78 14.51 -7.41
N ALA A 44 -5.62 13.72 -8.10
CA ALA A 44 -5.57 12.25 -7.97
C ALA A 44 -4.21 11.66 -8.39
N SER A 45 -3.62 12.15 -9.49
CA SER A 45 -2.32 11.66 -9.98
C SER A 45 -1.16 12.09 -9.08
N ALA A 46 -1.09 13.36 -8.69
CA ALA A 46 -0.04 13.88 -7.80
C ALA A 46 -0.12 13.25 -6.41
N ALA A 47 -1.32 12.89 -5.94
CA ALA A 47 -1.47 12.14 -4.69
C ALA A 47 -0.77 10.77 -4.78
N ARG A 48 -0.95 10.04 -5.88
CA ARG A 48 -0.28 8.76 -6.13
C ARG A 48 1.24 8.94 -6.28
N ASP A 49 1.66 9.86 -7.14
CA ASP A 49 3.08 10.13 -7.42
C ASP A 49 3.82 10.56 -6.15
N LEU A 50 3.20 11.38 -5.30
CA LEU A 50 3.77 11.81 -4.02
C LEU A 50 3.93 10.63 -3.06
N CYS A 51 2.94 9.74 -2.97
CA CYS A 51 3.05 8.55 -2.12
C CYS A 51 4.19 7.65 -2.61
N GLU A 52 4.24 7.35 -3.90
CA GLU A 52 5.29 6.52 -4.50
C GLU A 52 6.70 7.11 -4.30
N HIS A 53 6.84 8.42 -4.49
CA HIS A 53 8.12 9.11 -4.30
C HIS A 53 8.62 9.03 -2.86
N LEU A 54 7.71 8.96 -1.88
CA LEU A 54 8.02 8.85 -0.47
C LEU A 54 8.11 7.40 0.02
N GLY A 55 7.96 6.40 -0.85
CA GLY A 55 7.92 4.99 -0.45
C GLY A 55 6.69 4.64 0.39
N LEU A 56 5.58 5.33 0.15
CA LEU A 56 4.28 5.11 0.78
C LEU A 56 3.32 4.53 -0.27
N THR A 57 2.32 3.78 0.18
CA THR A 57 1.28 3.23 -0.72
C THR A 57 -0.01 4.00 -0.51
N ILE A 58 -0.62 4.49 -1.58
CA ILE A 58 -1.94 5.12 -1.49
C ILE A 58 -2.97 4.10 -0.98
N ALA A 59 -3.87 4.53 -0.10
CA ALA A 59 -4.78 3.62 0.57
C ALA A 59 -5.93 3.16 -0.34
N SER A 60 -6.40 1.93 -0.14
CA SER A 60 -7.60 1.41 -0.80
C SER A 60 -8.87 1.69 0.03
N LYS A 61 -10.04 1.61 -0.62
CA LYS A 61 -11.34 1.78 0.07
C LYS A 61 -11.50 0.81 1.24
N ALA A 62 -11.03 -0.43 1.11
CA ALA A 62 -11.10 -1.44 2.16
C ALA A 62 -10.27 -1.05 3.39
N GLN A 63 -9.09 -0.46 3.19
CA GLN A 63 -8.23 0.00 4.28
C GLN A 63 -8.84 1.21 5.00
N VAL A 64 -9.42 2.15 4.24
CA VAL A 64 -10.15 3.29 4.82
C VAL A 64 -11.38 2.81 5.62
N ALA A 65 -12.10 1.81 5.11
CA ALA A 65 -13.24 1.22 5.80
C ALA A 65 -12.84 0.50 7.09
N GLU A 66 -11.71 -0.21 7.08
CA GLU A 66 -11.20 -0.83 8.30
C GLU A 66 -10.80 0.24 9.33
N ALA A 67 -10.04 1.26 8.92
CA ALA A 67 -9.67 2.35 9.83
C ALA A 67 -10.90 3.08 10.41
N GLN A 68 -11.97 3.24 9.61
CA GLN A 68 -13.24 3.82 10.08
C GLN A 68 -13.90 2.98 11.20
N LYS A 69 -13.81 1.64 11.15
CA LYS A 69 -14.30 0.77 12.23
C LYS A 69 -13.54 0.99 13.53
N HIS A 70 -12.26 1.36 13.44
CA HIS A 70 -11.42 1.76 14.57
C HIS A 70 -11.59 3.25 14.93
N SER A 71 -12.79 3.80 14.68
CA SER A 71 -13.17 5.18 14.99
C SER A 71 -12.41 6.27 14.23
N LEU A 72 -11.85 5.98 13.05
CA LEU A 72 -11.35 7.03 12.17
C LEU A 72 -12.51 7.82 11.57
N GLU A 73 -12.58 9.11 11.89
CA GLU A 73 -13.49 10.04 11.23
C GLU A 73 -12.75 11.28 10.72
N THR A 74 -13.13 11.75 9.54
CA THR A 74 -12.72 13.08 9.04
C THR A 74 -13.89 13.83 8.45
N CYS A 75 -13.72 15.13 8.25
CA CYS A 75 -14.65 15.98 7.49
C CYS A 75 -13.97 16.52 6.21
N ARG A 76 -12.82 15.95 5.85
CA ARG A 76 -12.04 16.35 4.68
C ARG A 76 -12.01 15.23 3.67
N PHE A 77 -12.11 15.60 2.40
CA PHE A 77 -12.01 14.69 1.28
C PHE A 77 -10.55 14.30 1.08
N GLY A 78 -10.31 13.02 0.85
CA GLY A 78 -8.99 12.52 0.49
C GLY A 78 -9.06 11.49 -0.63
N TRP A 79 -8.03 11.49 -1.47
CA TRP A 79 -7.86 10.56 -2.57
C TRP A 79 -7.47 9.16 -2.07
N ILE A 80 -8.05 8.14 -2.73
CA ILE A 80 -7.68 6.72 -2.62
C ILE A 80 -7.15 6.21 -3.97
N ASP A 81 -6.60 4.99 -3.96
CA ASP A 81 -5.99 4.35 -5.13
C ASP A 81 -6.92 4.29 -6.36
N GLU A 82 -8.23 4.17 -6.13
CA GLU A 82 -9.25 4.11 -7.17
C GLU A 82 -9.51 5.46 -7.87
N GLN A 83 -8.69 6.51 -7.61
CA GLN A 83 -8.89 7.88 -8.13
C GLN A 83 -10.25 8.47 -7.75
N ILE A 84 -10.74 8.09 -6.57
CA ILE A 84 -12.00 8.55 -6.02
C ILE A 84 -11.70 9.26 -4.71
N ALA A 85 -12.49 10.29 -4.38
CA ALA A 85 -12.38 10.96 -3.10
C ALA A 85 -13.32 10.27 -2.10
N VAL A 86 -12.84 10.07 -0.87
CA VAL A 86 -13.66 9.46 0.20
C VAL A 86 -13.60 10.28 1.47
N VAL A 87 -14.65 10.15 2.29
CA VAL A 87 -14.73 10.75 3.62
C VAL A 87 -15.23 9.67 4.61
N PRO A 88 -14.36 9.13 5.47
CA PRO A 88 -14.78 8.24 6.54
C PRO A 88 -15.53 9.01 7.63
N ARG A 89 -16.77 8.60 7.93
CA ARG A 89 -17.62 9.14 8.99
C ARG A 89 -18.01 8.04 9.97
N VAL A 90 -17.75 8.23 11.26
CA VAL A 90 -18.26 7.34 12.32
C VAL A 90 -19.65 7.81 12.75
N GLN A 91 -19.83 9.12 12.94
CA GLN A 91 -21.09 9.73 13.33
C GLN A 91 -21.69 10.57 12.19
N ALA A 92 -23.00 10.46 12.02
CA ALA A 92 -23.76 11.26 11.05
C ALA A 92 -23.69 12.74 11.45
N LYS A 93 -23.22 13.59 10.54
CA LYS A 93 -23.18 15.03 10.75
C LYS A 93 -23.67 15.75 9.50
N SER A 94 -24.61 16.68 9.64
CA SER A 94 -25.21 17.38 8.49
C SER A 94 -24.19 18.17 7.67
N ASN A 95 -23.13 18.66 8.31
CA ASN A 95 -22.09 19.47 7.68
C ASN A 95 -20.94 18.64 7.05
N CYS A 96 -20.91 17.32 7.22
CA CYS A 96 -19.82 16.45 6.75
C CYS A 96 -20.38 15.17 6.13
N GLY A 97 -20.01 14.87 4.88
CA GLY A 97 -20.46 13.63 4.21
C GLY A 97 -21.98 13.57 3.98
N SER A 98 -22.64 14.72 3.84
CA SER A 98 -24.09 14.85 3.60
C SER A 98 -24.96 14.10 4.61
N GLY A 99 -24.55 14.05 5.88
CA GLY A 99 -25.29 13.35 6.94
C GLY A 99 -25.19 11.82 6.89
N LYS A 100 -24.33 11.25 6.05
CA LYS A 100 -24.14 9.80 5.94
C LYS A 100 -23.03 9.32 6.88
N THR A 101 -23.11 8.05 7.28
CA THR A 101 -22.08 7.32 8.05
C THR A 101 -21.37 6.30 7.17
N GLY A 102 -20.22 5.81 7.66
CA GLY A 102 -19.34 4.91 6.92
C GLY A 102 -18.38 5.64 5.99
N VAL A 103 -17.83 4.93 5.03
CA VAL A 103 -16.94 5.51 4.01
C VAL A 103 -17.80 6.11 2.90
N VAL A 104 -18.03 7.43 2.98
CA VAL A 104 -18.81 8.15 1.98
C VAL A 104 -17.94 8.38 0.76
N VAL A 105 -18.39 7.84 -0.38
CA VAL A 105 -17.71 7.97 -1.67
C VAL A 105 -18.16 9.24 -2.37
N TRP A 106 -17.19 9.99 -2.91
CA TRP A 106 -17.41 11.23 -3.63
C TRP A 106 -16.74 11.17 -5.01
N HIS A 107 -17.56 11.10 -6.06
CA HIS A 107 -17.10 11.11 -7.44
C HIS A 107 -16.80 12.55 -7.88
N ALA A 108 -15.57 13.00 -7.65
CA ALA A 108 -15.06 14.26 -8.14
C ALA A 108 -14.21 14.07 -9.40
N ASN A 109 -14.04 15.15 -10.16
CA ASN A 109 -13.12 15.16 -11.30
C ASN A 109 -11.67 14.95 -10.81
N PRO A 110 -10.83 14.11 -11.44
CA PRO A 110 -9.47 13.82 -10.96
C PRO A 110 -8.56 15.04 -10.78
N SER A 111 -8.88 16.16 -11.46
CA SER A 111 -8.16 17.43 -11.35
C SER A 111 -8.51 18.24 -10.09
N THR A 112 -9.55 17.87 -9.34
CA THR A 112 -9.89 18.57 -8.09
C THR A 112 -8.81 18.34 -7.04
N LYS A 113 -8.61 19.32 -6.18
CA LYS A 113 -7.58 19.24 -5.14
C LYS A 113 -8.20 18.74 -3.85
N PHE A 114 -7.58 17.74 -3.22
CA PHE A 114 -7.98 17.15 -1.94
C PHE A 114 -6.75 16.75 -1.10
N GLU A 115 -6.97 16.10 0.04
CA GLU A 115 -5.94 15.42 0.83
C GLU A 115 -5.64 14.03 0.24
N VAL A 116 -4.68 13.29 0.81
CA VAL A 116 -4.37 11.92 0.39
C VAL A 116 -4.39 10.97 1.58
N PHE A 117 -5.00 9.80 1.37
CA PHE A 117 -4.91 8.67 2.29
C PHE A 117 -3.79 7.74 1.85
N TYR A 118 -2.87 7.43 2.75
CA TYR A 118 -1.79 6.51 2.47
C TYR A 118 -1.53 5.60 3.66
N ILE A 119 -0.82 4.51 3.37
CA ILE A 119 -0.32 3.57 4.35
C ILE A 119 1.21 3.49 4.20
N SER A 120 1.88 3.25 5.31
CA SER A 120 3.31 2.91 5.27
C SER A 120 3.49 1.46 4.84
N LEU A 121 4.46 1.18 3.98
CA LEU A 121 4.78 -0.17 3.49
C LEU A 121 5.02 -1.17 4.64
N GLY A 122 5.49 -0.72 5.80
CA GLY A 122 5.68 -1.57 6.98
C GLY A 122 4.37 -2.16 7.55
N VAL A 123 3.21 -1.53 7.29
CA VAL A 123 1.89 -1.98 7.75
C VAL A 123 1.16 -2.79 6.66
N PHE A 124 1.46 -2.55 5.39
CA PHE A 124 0.89 -3.29 4.25
C PHE A 124 1.15 -4.80 4.39
N SER A 125 2.39 -5.19 4.72
CA SER A 125 2.79 -6.59 4.90
C SER A 125 2.01 -7.31 6.00
N LEU A 126 1.67 -6.61 7.10
CA LEU A 126 0.92 -7.18 8.21
C LEU A 126 -0.59 -7.29 7.90
N LEU A 127 -1.13 -6.31 7.15
CA LEU A 127 -2.52 -6.32 6.72
C LEU A 127 -2.79 -7.40 5.66
N GLU A 128 -1.90 -7.60 4.68
CA GLU A 128 -2.00 -8.74 3.75
C GLU A 128 -1.96 -10.08 4.49
N MET A 129 -1.07 -10.23 5.49
CA MET A 129 -1.00 -11.42 6.34
C MET A 129 -2.34 -11.66 7.07
N SER A 130 -2.97 -10.61 7.59
CA SER A 130 -4.26 -10.72 8.30
C SER A 130 -5.45 -10.98 7.37
N ILE A 131 -5.45 -10.45 6.13
CA ILE A 131 -6.47 -10.75 5.11
C ILE A 131 -6.34 -12.20 4.62
N LEU A 132 -5.11 -12.71 4.45
CA LEU A 132 -4.86 -14.13 4.13
C LEU A 132 -5.32 -15.06 5.27
N LEU A 133 -5.18 -14.65 6.53
CA LEU A 133 -5.70 -15.40 7.68
C LEU A 133 -7.22 -15.25 7.89
N ARG A 134 -7.86 -14.19 7.36
CA ARG A 134 -9.30 -13.91 7.51
C ARG A 134 -10.15 -14.33 6.30
N ARG A 135 -9.60 -14.97 5.27
CA ARG A 135 -10.39 -15.66 4.22
C ARG A 135 -10.63 -17.13 4.59
N PRO A 136 -11.74 -17.51 5.25
CA PRO A 136 -12.23 -18.87 5.17
C PRO A 136 -12.84 -19.05 3.78
N GLY A 137 -12.07 -19.56 2.81
CA GLY A 137 -12.66 -20.09 1.57
C GLY A 137 -11.99 -19.81 0.23
N SER A 138 -10.75 -19.31 0.14
CA SER A 138 -10.03 -19.37 -1.15
C SER A 138 -9.29 -20.70 -1.28
N SER A 139 -9.87 -21.62 -2.06
CA SER A 139 -9.34 -22.93 -2.50
C SER A 139 -8.01 -22.88 -3.27
N TRP A 140 -7.20 -21.83 -3.11
CA TRP A 140 -5.92 -21.64 -3.81
C TRP A 140 -4.69 -21.73 -2.88
N GLY A 141 -4.87 -21.86 -1.55
CA GLY A 141 -3.75 -22.10 -0.62
C GLY A 141 -3.23 -23.54 -0.63
N PHE A 142 -4.12 -24.52 -0.82
CA PHE A 142 -3.73 -25.94 -0.83
C PHE A 142 -3.06 -26.36 -2.15
N VAL A 143 -3.48 -25.77 -3.28
CA VAL A 143 -2.93 -26.09 -4.61
C VAL A 143 -1.49 -25.55 -4.77
N GLY A 144 -1.15 -24.40 -4.16
CA GLY A 144 0.21 -23.84 -4.19
C GLY A 144 1.21 -24.62 -3.34
N LEU A 145 0.81 -25.02 -2.13
CA LEU A 145 1.66 -25.78 -1.21
C LEU A 145 1.93 -27.20 -1.74
N LEU A 146 0.91 -27.87 -2.31
CA LEU A 146 1.08 -29.18 -2.93
C LEU A 146 1.92 -29.12 -4.22
N LYS A 147 1.81 -28.06 -5.04
CA LYS A 147 2.67 -27.88 -6.22
C LYS A 147 4.14 -27.62 -5.86
N GLY A 148 4.42 -27.02 -4.70
CA GLY A 148 5.78 -26.90 -4.17
C GLY A 148 6.35 -28.24 -3.68
N LEU A 149 5.52 -29.02 -2.97
CA LEU A 149 5.88 -30.34 -2.46
C LEU A 149 6.17 -31.36 -3.58
N THR A 150 5.43 -31.34 -4.69
CA THR A 150 5.70 -32.22 -5.84
C THR A 150 7.03 -31.89 -6.52
N SER A 151 7.40 -30.61 -6.65
CA SER A 151 8.70 -30.22 -7.23
C SER A 151 9.89 -30.66 -6.37
N VAL A 152 9.78 -30.55 -5.04
CA VAL A 152 10.86 -30.99 -4.13
C VAL A 152 10.99 -32.51 -4.11
N LEU A 153 9.88 -33.26 -4.11
CA LEU A 153 9.90 -34.72 -4.20
C LEU A 153 10.52 -35.22 -5.52
N VAL A 154 10.22 -34.59 -6.65
CA VAL A 154 10.81 -34.95 -7.96
C VAL A 154 12.32 -34.68 -7.98
N LEU A 155 12.78 -33.58 -7.39
CA LEU A 155 14.22 -33.28 -7.26
C LEU A 155 14.94 -34.28 -6.35
N ILE A 156 14.33 -34.66 -5.22
CA ILE A 156 14.89 -35.68 -4.33
C ILE A 156 14.95 -37.04 -5.04
N GLN A 157 13.88 -37.45 -5.75
CA GLN A 157 13.87 -38.72 -6.48
C GLN A 157 14.83 -38.76 -7.67
N THR A 158 15.05 -37.66 -8.38
CA THR A 158 16.08 -37.59 -9.43
C THR A 158 17.49 -37.64 -8.85
N PHE A 159 17.72 -36.97 -7.72
CA PHE A 159 19.01 -37.03 -7.03
C PHE A 159 19.32 -38.46 -6.52
N VAL A 160 18.34 -39.13 -5.90
CA VAL A 160 18.50 -40.51 -5.42
C VAL A 160 18.75 -41.48 -6.59
N LYS A 161 18.05 -41.34 -7.72
CA LYS A 161 18.31 -42.14 -8.94
C LYS A 161 19.70 -41.90 -9.52
N SER A 162 20.17 -40.65 -9.52
CA SER A 162 21.52 -40.31 -10.00
C SER A 162 22.60 -40.95 -9.13
N VAL A 163 22.45 -40.90 -7.81
CA VAL A 163 23.40 -41.49 -6.85
C VAL A 163 23.39 -43.03 -6.89
N THR A 164 22.23 -43.67 -7.03
CA THR A 164 22.17 -45.15 -7.19
C THR A 164 22.75 -45.60 -8.53
N SER A 165 22.53 -44.85 -9.62
CA SER A 165 23.15 -45.17 -10.91
C SER A 165 24.67 -45.04 -10.90
N MET A 166 25.25 -44.09 -10.16
CA MET A 166 26.70 -44.03 -9.99
C MET A 166 27.24 -45.18 -9.11
N LEU A 167 26.45 -45.67 -8.15
CA LEU A 167 26.88 -46.77 -7.27
C LEU A 167 26.85 -48.15 -7.98
N THR A 168 25.97 -48.36 -8.96
CA THR A 168 25.91 -49.61 -9.76
C THR A 168 27.02 -49.69 -10.83
N ILE A 169 27.65 -48.58 -11.21
CA ILE A 169 28.78 -48.58 -12.17
C ILE A 169 30.12 -48.91 -11.46
N CYS A 170 30.17 -48.84 -10.12
CA CYS A 170 31.34 -49.14 -9.31
C CYS A 170 31.35 -50.56 -8.69
N PHE A 171 30.47 -51.45 -9.14
CA PHE A 171 30.45 -52.88 -8.75
C PHE A 171 30.52 -53.79 -9.97
#